data_AF-A0A6G2K7E9-F1
#
_entry.id   AF-A0A6G2K7E9-F1
#
_cell.length_a   1.000
_cell.length_b   1.000
_cell.length_c   1.000
_cell.angle_alpha   90.00
_cell.angle_beta   90.00
_cell.angle_gamma   90.00
#
_symmetry.space_group_name_H-M   'P 1'
#
loop_
_entity.id
_entity.type
_entity.pdbx_description
1 polymer ?
#
loop_
_entity_poly.entity_id
_entity_poly.type
_entity_poly.pdbx_seq_one_letter_code
_entity_poly.pdbx_strand_id
1 'polypeptide(L)' 'MNKIEKYWIYLQTTMHNIPLFGASAKYTSQTYHMCGTVDAESRISRDKFICINCTRVFHADVNAA' A
#
# COMPACT_ATOMS: atom_id res chain seq x y z
N MET A 1 -0.95 11.33 -2.27
CA MET A 1 -0.54 12.24 -1.19
C MET A 1 0.21 13.41 -1.78
N ASN A 2 -0.26 14.63 -1.56
CA ASN A 2 0.36 15.85 -2.06
C ASN A 2 1.54 16.29 -1.16
N LYS A 3 2.26 17.34 -1.58
CA LYS A 3 3.43 17.86 -0.85
C LYS A 3 3.04 18.37 0.56
N ILE A 4 1.91 19.07 0.67
CA ILE A 4 1.42 19.66 1.93
C ILE A 4 1.09 18.57 2.95
N GLU A 5 0.38 17.52 2.53
CA GLU A 5 0.04 16.37 3.37
C GLU A 5 1.29 15.67 3.93
N LYS A 6 2.33 15.49 3.10
CA LYS A 6 3.61 14.92 3.54
C LYS A 6 4.27 15.76 4.64
N TYR A 7 4.32 17.08 4.47
CA TYR A 7 4.89 17.97 5.48
C TYR A 7 4.09 17.96 6.77
N TRP A 8 2.76 17.93 6.67
CA TRP A 8 1.90 17.88 7.85
C TRP A 8 2.14 16.61 8.67
N ILE A 9 2.21 15.44 8.03
CA ILE A 9 2.54 14.17 8.69
C ILE A 9 3.93 14.23 9.34
N TYR A 10 4.94 14.73 8.62
CA TYR A 10 6.31 14.85 9.15
C TYR A 10 6.38 15.70 10.43
N LEU A 11 5.67 16.84 10.45
CA LEU A 11 5.65 17.71 11.63
C LEU A 11 4.99 17.00 12.82
N GLN A 12 3.84 16.35 12.61
CA GLN A 12 3.13 15.61 13.66
C GLN A 12 4.01 14.48 14.23
N THR A 13 4.59 13.64 13.38
CA THR A 13 5.43 12.52 13.83
C THR A 13 6.66 13.01 14.60
N THR A 14 7.27 14.12 14.17
CA THR A 14 8.41 14.74 14.87
C THR A 14 8.02 15.26 16.25
N MET A 15 6.89 15.97 16.37
CA MET A 15 6.40 16.50 17.65
C MET A 15 6.10 15.39 18.67
N HIS A 16 5.61 14.26 18.21
CA HIS A 16 5.26 13.11 19.04
C HIS A 16 6.39 12.08 19.20
N ASN A 17 7.59 12.36 18.66
CA ASN A 17 8.73 11.46 18.66
C ASN A 17 8.42 10.06 18.06
N ILE A 18 7.58 10.04 17.02
CA ILE A 18 7.23 8.84 16.26
C ILE A 18 8.14 8.77 15.03
N PRO A 19 8.87 7.67 14.80
CA PRO A 19 9.72 7.55 13.63
C PRO A 19 8.87 7.39 12.36
N LEU A 20 9.26 8.12 11.30
CA LEU A 20 8.62 8.06 9.99
C LEU A 20 9.59 7.46 8.97
N PHE A 21 9.20 6.35 8.34
CA PHE A 21 9.99 5.68 7.31
C PHE A 21 9.26 5.72 5.96
N GLY A 22 10.02 5.91 4.89
CA GLY A 22 9.51 5.76 3.53
C GLY A 22 9.62 4.32 3.05
N ALA A 23 8.62 3.85 2.32
CA ALA A 23 8.65 2.56 1.61
C ALA A 23 8.56 2.79 0.10
N SER A 24 9.19 1.90 -0.68
CA SER A 24 9.03 1.89 -2.13
C SER A 24 7.63 1.40 -2.48
N ALA A 25 6.85 2.23 -3.18
CA ALA A 25 5.52 1.85 -3.63
C ALA A 25 5.53 0.94 -4.87
N LYS A 26 6.70 0.66 -5.46
CA LYS A 26 6.82 -0.07 -6.72
C LYS A 26 6.17 -1.46 -6.61
N TYR A 27 5.19 -1.73 -7.46
CA TYR A 27 4.42 -2.98 -7.54
C TYR A 27 3.60 -3.36 -6.28
N THR A 28 3.53 -2.53 -5.24
CA THR A 28 2.73 -2.81 -4.02
C THR A 28 1.26 -3.08 -4.33
N SER A 29 0.68 -2.36 -5.29
CA SER A 29 -0.69 -2.58 -5.75
C SER A 29 -0.90 -3.82 -6.64
N GLN A 30 0.18 -4.49 -7.05
CA GLN A 30 0.17 -5.66 -7.94
C GLN A 30 0.69 -6.92 -7.22
N THR A 31 1.23 -6.77 -6.01
CA THR A 31 1.85 -7.85 -5.26
C THR A 31 0.92 -8.26 -4.13
N TYR A 32 0.58 -9.55 -4.04
CA TYR A 32 -0.20 -10.03 -2.91
C TYR A 32 0.68 -10.09 -1.65
N HIS A 33 0.31 -9.36 -0.59
CA HIS A 33 1.15 -9.21 0.61
C HIS A 33 1.48 -10.52 1.34
N MET A 34 0.63 -11.56 1.24
CA MET A 34 0.88 -12.81 1.96
C MET A 34 1.77 -13.80 1.21
N CYS A 35 1.65 -13.89 -0.13
CA CYS A 35 2.37 -14.92 -0.90
C CYS A 35 3.38 -14.36 -1.91
N GLY A 36 3.41 -13.05 -2.12
CA GLY A 36 4.38 -12.39 -2.99
C GLY A 36 4.11 -12.53 -4.50
N THR A 37 3.02 -13.20 -4.92
CA THR A 37 2.64 -13.22 -6.34
C THR A 37 2.43 -11.80 -6.84
N VAL A 38 3.17 -11.45 -7.89
CA VAL A 38 3.04 -10.18 -8.61
C VAL A 38 2.24 -10.43 -9.88
N ASP A 39 1.15 -9.71 -10.04
CA ASP A 39 0.31 -9.78 -11.22
C ASP A 39 -0.43 -8.44 -11.42
N ALA A 40 -0.35 -7.91 -12.65
CA ALA A 40 -0.89 -6.59 -12.96
C ALA A 40 -2.42 -6.58 -12.99
N GLU A 41 -3.04 -7.71 -13.31
CA GLU A 41 -4.49 -7.87 -13.43
C GLU A 41 -5.16 -8.14 -12.06
N SER A 42 -4.36 -8.50 -11.04
CA SER A 42 -4.84 -8.75 -9.69
C SER A 42 -5.50 -7.53 -9.03
N ARG A 43 -5.19 -6.30 -9.46
CA ARG A 43 -5.94 -5.09 -9.08
C ARG A 43 -7.13 -4.87 -10.00
N ILE A 44 -8.29 -5.36 -9.59
CA ILE A 44 -9.54 -5.34 -10.37
C ILE A 44 -10.17 -3.94 -10.40
N SER A 45 -10.12 -3.21 -9.29
CA SER A 45 -10.68 -1.87 -9.18
C SER A 45 -9.88 -1.02 -8.20
N ARG A 46 -10.35 0.21 -7.94
CA ARG A 46 -9.76 1.08 -6.91
C ARG A 46 -9.73 0.38 -5.56
N ASP A 47 -10.82 -0.30 -5.22
CA ASP A 47 -11.12 -0.90 -3.92
C ASP A 47 -10.98 -2.42 -3.88
N LYS A 48 -10.81 -3.12 -5.00
CA LYS A 48 -10.76 -4.59 -5.04
C LYS A 48 -9.45 -5.14 -5.61
N PHE A 49 -8.86 -6.07 -4.88
CA PHE A 49 -7.71 -6.88 -5.28
C PHE A 49 -8.04 -8.38 -5.14
N ILE A 50 -7.62 -9.21 -6.09
CA ILE A 50 -7.69 -10.67 -6.03
C ILE A 50 -6.35 -11.28 -6.40
N CYS A 51 -5.82 -12.17 -5.56
CA CYS A 51 -4.59 -12.88 -5.91
C CYS A 51 -4.92 -14.07 -6.84
N ILE A 52 -4.30 -14.14 -8.02
CA ILE A 52 -4.50 -15.27 -8.95
C ILE A 52 -3.98 -16.62 -8.41
N ASN A 53 -2.99 -16.58 -7.50
CA ASN A 53 -2.37 -17.79 -6.94
C ASN A 53 -3.15 -18.32 -5.72
N CYS A 54 -3.55 -17.44 -4.81
CA CYS A 54 -4.22 -17.81 -3.56
C CYS A 54 -5.75 -17.66 -3.60
N THR A 55 -6.29 -17.10 -4.70
CA THR A 55 -7.72 -16.78 -4.93
C THR A 55 -8.39 -15.93 -3.86
N ARG A 56 -7.61 -15.35 -2.93
CA ARG A 56 -8.11 -14.48 -1.87
C ARG A 56 -8.39 -13.08 -2.39
N VAL A 57 -9.43 -12.47 -1.83
CA VAL A 57 -9.91 -11.13 -2.18
C VAL A 57 -9.72 -10.19 -1.00
N PHE A 58 -9.20 -8.99 -1.27
CA PHE A 58 -8.97 -7.95 -0.28
C PHE A 58 -9.37 -6.59 -0.81
N HIS A 59 -9.51 -5.63 0.11
CA HIS A 59 -9.51 -4.24 -0.30
C HIS A 59 -8.12 -3.90 -0.86
N ALA A 60 -8.04 -3.23 -2.01
CA ALA A 60 -6.77 -3.02 -2.71
C ALA A 60 -5.76 -2.24 -1.85
N ASP A 61 -6.22 -1.22 -1.14
CA ASP A 61 -5.35 -0.42 -0.26
C ASP A 61 -4.93 -1.19 1.01
N VAL A 62 -5.73 -2.17 1.47
CA VAL A 62 -5.32 -3.05 2.58
C VAL A 62 -4.22 -4.01 2.13
N ASN A 63 -4.29 -4.49 0.89
CA ASN A 63 -3.22 -5.33 0.34
C ASN A 63 -1.90 -4.55 0.14
N ALA A 64 -1.96 -3.25 -0.14
CA ALA A 64 -0.80 -2.43 -0.47
C ALA A 64 -0.17 -1.67 0.71
N ALA A 65 -0.79 -1.70 1.89
CA ALA A 65 -0.31 -1.06 3.12
C ALA A 65 0.87 -1.82 3.75
#